data_AF-A0A817RF40-F1
#
_entry.id   AF-A0A817RF40-F1
#
_cell.length_a   1.000
_cell.length_b   1.000
_cell.length_c   1.000
_cell.angle_alpha   90.00
_cell.angle_beta   90.00
_cell.angle_gamma   90.00
#
_symmetry.space_group_name_H-M   'P 1'
#
loop_
_entity.id
_entity.type
_entity.pdbx_description
1 polymer ?
#
loop_
_entity_poly.entity_id
_entity_poly.type
_entity_poly.pdbx_seq_one_letter_code
_entity_poly.pdbx_strand_id
1 'polypeptide(L)'
;MQCHIIYYRVFNPTISVANVEHTQESTRLLAQTSLRNVLGTRLLSELLSDRGAVSNSMRECLDEATDNWGIKVERVEIKDVRLPHMLQRIMAAEAEAAREARAKIIASEGEFKASRALKEAADILSQSPYALQLRYLQTLNGIATEQNSTTVFPLPIDLLSLFQKPQLHSNTFVFKKPPTTSTKMDIPIADTIISSTTATDIYCIEYIFLVYE
;
A
#
# COMPACT_ATOMS: atom_id res chain seq x y z
N MET A 1 -7.28 -10.08 34.48
CA MET A 1 -7.11 -10.10 33.01
C MET A 1 -6.65 -11.49 32.57
N GLN A 2 -7.42 -12.55 32.85
CA GLN A 2 -7.22 -13.87 32.25
C GLN A 2 -8.55 -14.60 32.26
N CYS A 3 -9.13 -14.67 31.07
CA CYS A 3 -10.37 -15.36 30.79
C CYS A 3 -10.01 -16.39 29.71
N HIS A 4 -9.53 -17.54 30.13
CA HIS A 4 -9.32 -18.69 29.24
C HIS A 4 -10.13 -19.86 29.78
N ILE A 5 -10.73 -20.62 28.88
CA ILE A 5 -11.40 -21.87 29.21
C ILE A 5 -10.50 -22.99 28.72
N ILE A 6 -10.24 -23.95 29.60
CA ILE A 6 -9.40 -25.11 29.31
C ILE A 6 -10.27 -26.33 29.52
N TYR A 7 -10.42 -27.13 28.49
CA TYR A 7 -11.05 -28.43 28.55
C TYR A 7 -9.94 -29.48 28.65
N TYR A 8 -9.94 -30.21 29.75
CA TYR A 8 -8.98 -31.27 30.00
C TYR A 8 -9.67 -32.48 30.60
N ARG A 9 -9.05 -33.64 30.42
CA ARG A 9 -9.46 -34.89 31.07
C ARG A 9 -8.26 -35.53 31.74
N VAL A 10 -8.50 -36.20 32.87
CA VAL A 10 -7.48 -37.02 33.51
C VAL A 10 -7.39 -38.33 32.73
N PHE A 11 -6.20 -38.63 32.20
CA PHE A 11 -5.93 -39.90 31.53
C PHE A 11 -5.36 -40.94 32.49
N ASN A 12 -4.50 -40.53 33.43
CA ASN A 12 -3.93 -41.41 34.45
C ASN A 12 -4.14 -40.83 35.86
N PRO A 13 -5.11 -41.37 36.64
CA PRO A 13 -5.44 -40.84 37.97
C PRO A 13 -4.32 -41.09 38.99
N THR A 14 -3.57 -42.19 38.86
CA THR A 14 -2.47 -42.52 39.78
C THR A 14 -1.36 -41.48 39.70
N ILE A 15 -0.97 -41.09 38.48
CA ILE A 15 0.05 -40.05 38.24
C ILE A 15 -0.47 -38.68 38.70
N SER A 16 -1.74 -38.38 38.43
CA SER A 16 -2.36 -37.10 38.80
C SER A 16 -2.38 -36.85 40.30
N VAL A 17 -2.59 -37.89 41.11
CA VAL A 17 -2.60 -37.77 42.59
C VAL A 17 -1.20 -37.87 43.18
N ALA A 18 -0.28 -38.62 42.54
CA ALA A 18 1.08 -38.82 43.05
C ALA A 18 2.00 -37.61 42.81
N ASN A 19 1.86 -36.93 41.66
CA ASN A 19 2.83 -35.91 41.24
C ASN A 19 2.44 -34.49 41.63
N VAL A 20 1.17 -34.22 41.91
CA VAL A 20 0.65 -32.87 42.21
C VAL A 20 -0.42 -32.94 43.29
N GLU A 21 -0.25 -32.14 44.35
CA GLU A 21 -1.20 -32.06 45.47
C GLU A 21 -2.57 -31.47 45.03
N HIS A 22 -2.53 -30.38 44.25
CA HIS A 22 -3.72 -29.73 43.68
C HIS A 22 -3.58 -29.58 42.16
N THR A 23 -4.03 -30.60 41.44
CA THR A 23 -3.95 -30.67 39.98
C THR A 23 -4.65 -29.49 39.30
N GLN A 24 -5.86 -29.13 39.75
CA GLN A 24 -6.65 -28.06 39.12
C GLN A 24 -5.99 -26.68 39.24
N GLU A 25 -5.47 -26.34 40.43
CA GLU A 25 -4.83 -25.05 40.69
C GLU A 25 -3.50 -24.93 39.94
N SER A 26 -2.70 -26.01 39.95
CA SER A 26 -1.42 -26.06 39.25
C SER A 26 -1.60 -25.90 37.74
N THR A 27 -2.58 -26.59 37.14
CA THR A 27 -2.91 -26.42 35.71
C THR A 27 -3.37 -25.00 35.40
N ARG A 28 -4.16 -24.36 36.27
CA ARG A 28 -4.59 -22.97 36.10
C ARG A 28 -3.40 -22.00 36.13
N LEU A 29 -2.47 -22.15 37.07
CA LEU A 29 -1.28 -21.30 37.17
C LEU A 29 -0.32 -21.49 35.99
N LEU A 30 -0.15 -22.74 35.55
CA LEU A 30 0.63 -23.05 34.37
C LEU A 30 0.03 -22.39 33.13
N ALA A 31 -1.28 -22.54 32.92
CA ALA A 31 -1.97 -21.87 31.82
C ALA A 31 -1.90 -20.35 31.89
N GLN A 32 -1.95 -19.78 33.09
CA GLN A 32 -1.72 -18.36 33.28
C GLN A 32 -0.34 -17.91 32.78
N THR A 33 0.69 -18.68 33.11
CA THR A 33 2.08 -18.37 32.77
C THR A 33 2.35 -18.61 31.29
N SER A 34 1.95 -19.76 30.74
CA SER A 34 2.11 -20.09 29.33
C SER A 34 1.36 -19.10 28.43
N LEU A 35 0.17 -18.64 28.84
CA LEU A 35 -0.58 -17.65 28.06
C LEU A 35 0.17 -16.31 28.04
N ARG A 36 0.71 -15.88 29.18
CA ARG A 36 1.52 -14.65 29.23
C ARG A 36 2.75 -14.77 28.32
N ASN A 37 3.40 -15.92 28.30
CA ASN A 37 4.58 -16.16 27.47
C ASN A 37 4.22 -16.11 25.97
N VAL A 38 3.16 -16.82 25.55
CA VAL A 38 2.69 -16.84 24.16
C VAL A 38 2.23 -15.45 23.71
N LEU A 39 1.52 -14.72 24.56
CA LEU A 39 1.10 -13.35 24.25
C LEU A 39 2.28 -12.37 24.19
N GLY A 40 3.39 -12.65 24.88
CA GLY A 40 4.59 -11.81 24.88
C GLY A 40 5.51 -12.04 23.68
N THR A 41 5.46 -13.21 23.04
CA THR A 41 6.29 -13.55 21.88
C THR A 41 5.61 -13.27 20.54
N ARG A 42 4.30 -12.99 20.53
CA ARG A 42 3.49 -12.73 19.34
C ARG A 42 3.08 -11.27 19.23
N LEU A 43 2.87 -10.81 18.00
CA LEU A 43 2.36 -9.47 17.74
C LEU A 43 0.87 -9.40 18.07
N LEU A 44 0.43 -8.28 18.64
CA LEU A 44 -0.96 -8.08 19.03
C LEU A 44 -1.95 -8.16 17.84
N SER A 45 -1.55 -7.68 16.66
CA SER A 45 -2.35 -7.78 15.44
C SER A 45 -2.61 -9.23 15.03
N GLU A 46 -1.62 -10.11 15.22
CA GLU A 46 -1.73 -11.54 14.94
C GLU A 46 -2.67 -12.23 15.94
N LEU A 47 -2.56 -11.89 17.22
CA LEU A 47 -3.45 -12.39 18.27
C LEU A 47 -4.92 -12.02 18.05
N LEU A 48 -5.17 -10.86 17.46
CA LEU A 48 -6.52 -10.39 17.13
C LEU A 48 -7.06 -11.00 15.83
N SER A 49 -6.20 -11.25 14.84
CA SER A 49 -6.59 -11.75 13.53
C SER A 49 -6.73 -13.28 13.48
N ASP A 50 -5.85 -14.01 14.17
CA ASP A 50 -5.80 -15.48 14.14
C ASP A 50 -5.78 -16.08 15.56
N ARG A 51 -6.92 -15.98 16.24
CA ARG A 51 -7.11 -16.59 17.56
C ARG A 51 -6.97 -18.12 17.54
N GLY A 52 -7.23 -18.76 16.39
CA GLY A 52 -7.15 -20.21 16.23
C GLY A 52 -5.72 -20.72 16.35
N ALA A 53 -4.78 -20.10 15.63
CA ALA A 53 -3.37 -20.46 15.67
C ALA A 53 -2.79 -20.32 17.10
N VAL A 54 -3.13 -19.24 17.80
CA VAL A 54 -2.67 -19.00 19.18
C VAL A 54 -3.25 -20.04 20.14
N SER A 55 -4.53 -20.37 19.99
CA SER A 55 -5.18 -21.38 20.82
C SER A 55 -4.57 -22.77 20.63
N ASN A 56 -4.21 -23.12 19.39
CA ASN A 56 -3.55 -24.39 19.08
C ASN A 56 -2.13 -24.46 19.63
N SER A 57 -1.34 -23.40 19.46
CA SER A 57 0.02 -23.33 20.01
C SER A 57 0.01 -23.40 21.55
N MET A 58 -0.97 -22.74 22.18
CA MET A 58 -1.15 -22.82 23.63
C MET A 58 -1.59 -24.21 24.10
N ARG A 59 -2.48 -24.87 23.35
CA ARG A 59 -2.89 -26.27 23.61
C ARG A 59 -1.67 -27.19 23.60
N GLU A 60 -0.81 -27.08 22.59
CA GLU A 60 0.40 -27.93 22.47
C GLU A 60 1.37 -27.70 23.62
N CYS A 61 1.66 -26.44 23.95
CA CYS A 61 2.55 -26.09 25.06
C CYS A 61 2.00 -26.58 26.41
N LEU A 62 0.68 -26.48 26.62
CA LEU A 62 0.05 -26.99 27.84
C LEU A 62 0.03 -28.51 27.89
N ASP A 63 -0.33 -29.17 26.80
CA ASP A 63 -0.43 -30.62 26.72
C ASP A 63 0.92 -31.27 27.08
N GLU A 64 2.01 -30.80 26.47
CA GLU A 64 3.38 -31.27 26.75
C GLU A 64 3.77 -31.11 28.23
N ALA A 65 3.44 -29.97 28.84
CA ALA A 65 3.76 -29.71 30.24
C ALA A 65 2.87 -30.49 31.22
N THR A 66 1.62 -30.77 30.84
CA THR A 66 0.63 -31.47 31.70
C THR A 66 0.64 -32.99 31.57
N ASP A 67 1.32 -33.55 30.56
CA ASP A 67 1.47 -35.00 30.38
C ASP A 67 2.11 -35.66 31.62
N ASN A 68 3.10 -35.00 32.24
CA ASN A 68 3.75 -35.45 33.48
C ASN A 68 2.82 -35.47 34.69
N TRP A 69 1.68 -34.78 34.62
CA TRP A 69 0.64 -34.78 35.65
C TRP A 69 -0.49 -35.76 35.33
N GLY A 70 -0.40 -36.54 34.24
CA GLY A 70 -1.43 -37.49 33.85
C GLY A 70 -2.72 -36.84 33.32
N ILE A 71 -2.63 -35.58 32.87
CA ILE A 71 -3.74 -34.80 32.32
C ILE A 71 -3.56 -34.68 30.80
N LYS A 72 -4.66 -34.80 30.06
CA LYS A 72 -4.70 -34.51 28.61
C LYS A 72 -5.50 -33.26 28.35
N VAL A 73 -4.93 -32.31 27.61
CA VAL A 73 -5.62 -31.06 27.23
C VAL A 73 -6.30 -31.26 25.88
N GLU A 74 -7.63 -31.14 25.85
CA GLU A 74 -8.43 -31.36 24.63
C GLU A 74 -8.59 -30.07 23.83
N ARG A 75 -8.87 -28.95 24.51
CA ARG A 75 -9.13 -27.67 23.88
C ARG A 75 -8.80 -26.52 24.80
N VAL A 76 -8.20 -25.47 24.23
CA VAL A 76 -7.99 -24.19 24.88
C VAL A 76 -8.77 -23.14 24.11
N GLU A 77 -9.57 -22.35 24.81
CA GLU A 77 -10.30 -21.22 24.23
C GLU A 77 -9.87 -19.92 24.90
N ILE A 78 -9.40 -18.98 24.09
CA ILE A 78 -9.02 -17.64 24.51
C ILE A 78 -10.30 -16.78 24.48
N LYS A 79 -10.81 -16.36 25.65
CA LYS A 79 -11.88 -15.35 25.69
C LYS A 79 -11.33 -13.98 25.34
N ASP A 80 -12.20 -12.97 25.37
CA ASP A 80 -11.84 -11.61 25.06
C ASP A 80 -10.70 -11.04 25.91
N VAL A 81 -9.64 -10.62 25.20
CA VAL A 81 -8.60 -9.75 25.72
C VAL A 81 -9.13 -8.32 25.69
N ARG A 82 -9.27 -7.69 26.86
CA ARG A 82 -9.64 -6.27 26.96
C ARG A 82 -8.37 -5.44 26.87
N LEU A 83 -8.23 -4.66 25.80
CA LEU A 83 -7.12 -3.73 25.65
C LEU A 83 -7.43 -2.42 26.39
N PRO A 84 -6.44 -1.73 26.98
CA PRO A 84 -6.64 -0.40 27.51
C PRO A 84 -7.07 0.56 26.39
N HIS A 85 -8.04 1.44 26.68
CA HIS A 85 -8.66 2.32 25.69
C HIS A 85 -7.66 3.20 24.93
N MET A 86 -6.60 3.65 25.60
CA MET A 86 -5.52 4.44 24.99
C MET A 86 -4.82 3.69 23.85
N LEU A 87 -4.51 2.40 24.04
CA LEU A 87 -3.83 1.58 23.05
C LEU A 87 -4.73 1.26 21.86
N GLN A 88 -6.03 1.01 22.10
CA GLN A 88 -7.00 0.81 21.03
C GLN A 88 -7.05 2.02 20.09
N ARG A 89 -7.01 3.24 20.65
CA ARG A 89 -7.00 4.47 19.85
C ARG A 89 -5.73 4.60 19.01
N ILE A 90 -4.56 4.28 19.58
CA ILE A 90 -3.28 4.32 18.86
C ILE A 90 -3.29 3.31 17.70
N MET A 91 -3.72 2.07 17.96
CA MET A 91 -3.80 1.04 16.93
C MET A 91 -4.81 1.39 15.84
N ALA A 92 -5.96 1.98 16.19
CA ALA A 92 -6.93 2.44 15.20
C ALA A 92 -6.34 3.54 14.31
N ALA A 93 -5.62 4.50 14.89
CA ALA A 93 -4.92 5.54 14.14
C ALA A 93 -3.81 4.97 13.23
N GLU A 94 -3.02 4.03 13.74
CA GLU A 94 -1.98 3.34 12.96
C GLU A 94 -2.59 2.53 11.79
N ALA A 95 -3.67 1.79 12.06
CA ALA A 95 -4.37 1.01 11.04
C ALA A 95 -4.97 1.90 9.95
N GLU A 96 -5.53 3.06 10.32
CA GLU A 96 -6.06 4.02 9.36
C GLU A 96 -4.95 4.62 8.49
N ALA A 97 -3.85 5.08 9.11
CA ALA A 97 -2.70 5.60 8.37
C ALA A 97 -2.10 4.57 7.40
N ALA A 98 -1.98 3.30 7.83
CA ALA A 98 -1.51 2.21 6.98
C ALA A 98 -2.48 1.93 5.82
N ARG A 99 -3.79 2.06 6.06
CA ARG A 99 -4.83 1.86 5.04
C ARG A 99 -4.83 2.99 4.02
N GLU A 100 -4.73 4.25 4.46
CA GLU A 100 -4.63 5.41 3.59
C GLU A 100 -3.37 5.35 2.71
N ALA A 101 -2.22 5.01 3.31
CA ALA A 101 -0.97 4.84 2.57
C ALA A 101 -1.09 3.76 1.48
N ARG A 102 -1.68 2.60 1.82
CA ARG A 102 -1.92 1.52 0.85
C ARG A 102 -2.91 1.94 -0.24
N ALA A 103 -3.98 2.65 0.12
CA ALA A 103 -4.94 3.15 -0.85
C ALA A 103 -4.28 4.09 -1.87
N LYS A 104 -3.37 4.97 -1.41
CA LYS A 104 -2.61 5.87 -2.29
C LYS A 104 -1.70 5.11 -3.26
N ILE A 105 -1.00 4.08 -2.79
CA ILE A 105 -0.16 3.24 -3.64
C ILE A 105 -1.02 2.56 -4.72
N ILE A 106 -2.16 1.97 -4.33
CA ILE A 106 -3.07 1.30 -5.26
C ILE A 106 -3.65 2.28 -6.28
N ALA A 107 -4.00 3.49 -5.86
CA ALA A 107 -4.51 4.53 -6.75
C ALA A 107 -3.45 4.95 -7.78
N SER A 108 -2.23 5.27 -7.34
CA SER A 108 -1.13 5.63 -8.24
C SER A 108 -0.75 4.49 -9.18
N GLU A 109 -0.74 3.24 -8.70
CA GLU A 109 -0.48 2.08 -9.55
C GLU A 109 -1.62 1.86 -10.57
N GLY A 110 -2.87 2.07 -10.15
CA GLY A 110 -4.04 2.04 -11.01
C GLY A 110 -3.98 3.10 -12.11
N GLU A 111 -3.64 4.34 -11.76
CA GLU A 111 -3.46 5.45 -12.70
C GLU A 111 -2.32 5.18 -13.70
N PHE A 112 -1.21 4.62 -13.24
CA PHE A 112 -0.10 4.25 -14.12
C PHE A 112 -0.50 3.17 -15.12
N LYS A 113 -1.17 2.11 -14.66
CA LYS A 113 -1.68 1.03 -15.53
C LYS A 113 -2.70 1.57 -16.55
N ALA A 114 -3.63 2.40 -16.11
CA ALA A 114 -4.62 3.04 -16.97
C ALA A 114 -3.96 3.94 -18.02
N SER A 115 -3.00 4.77 -17.62
CA SER A 115 -2.27 5.67 -18.53
C SER A 115 -1.49 4.90 -19.59
N ARG A 116 -0.85 3.78 -19.21
CA ARG A 116 -0.15 2.91 -20.16
C ARG A 116 -1.13 2.33 -21.19
N ALA A 117 -2.25 1.77 -20.74
CA ALA A 117 -3.26 1.20 -21.62
C ALA A 117 -3.85 2.25 -22.58
N LEU A 118 -4.10 3.47 -22.09
CA LEU A 118 -4.58 4.58 -22.91
C LEU A 118 -3.55 5.02 -23.96
N LYS A 119 -2.26 5.08 -23.59
CA LYS A 119 -1.17 5.37 -24.54
C LYS A 119 -1.13 4.32 -25.66
N GLU A 120 -1.13 3.04 -25.31
CA GLU A 120 -1.13 1.95 -26.29
C GLU A 120 -2.35 2.03 -27.21
N ALA A 121 -3.54 2.30 -26.67
CA ALA A 121 -4.74 2.51 -27.47
C ALA A 121 -4.62 3.72 -28.41
N ALA A 122 -4.04 4.84 -27.94
CA ALA A 122 -3.81 6.02 -28.76
C ALA A 122 -2.79 5.75 -29.89
N ASP A 123 -1.72 5.02 -29.60
CA ASP A 123 -0.71 4.62 -30.59
C ASP A 123 -1.35 3.74 -31.69
N ILE A 124 -2.22 2.80 -31.31
CA ILE A 124 -2.98 1.97 -32.26
C ILE A 124 -3.95 2.81 -33.09
N LEU A 125 -4.67 3.77 -32.48
CA LEU A 125 -5.57 4.66 -33.19
C LEU A 125 -4.83 5.58 -34.17
N SER A 126 -3.64 6.05 -33.81
CA SER A 126 -2.79 6.89 -34.67
C SER A 126 -2.29 6.13 -35.90
N GLN A 127 -2.10 4.81 -35.81
CA GLN A 127 -1.67 3.99 -36.95
C GLN A 127 -2.77 3.83 -38.01
N SER A 128 -4.05 3.99 -37.65
CA SER A 128 -5.18 3.85 -38.57
C SER A 128 -6.09 5.08 -38.56
N PRO A 129 -6.03 5.96 -39.56
CA PRO A 129 -6.84 7.18 -39.60
C PRO A 129 -8.35 6.89 -39.64
N TYR A 130 -8.77 5.74 -40.19
CA TYR A 130 -10.18 5.32 -40.21
C TYR A 130 -10.71 4.96 -38.81
N ALA A 131 -9.86 4.50 -37.89
CA ALA A 131 -10.26 4.15 -36.53
C ALA A 131 -10.68 5.39 -35.72
N LEU A 132 -10.01 6.54 -35.92
CA LEU A 132 -10.39 7.82 -35.33
C LEU A 132 -11.76 8.28 -35.83
N GLN A 133 -12.04 8.09 -37.12
CA GLN A 133 -13.34 8.46 -37.70
C GLN A 133 -14.49 7.60 -37.17
N LEU A 134 -14.27 6.28 -36.99
CA LEU A 134 -15.25 5.40 -36.35
C LEU A 134 -15.48 5.77 -34.88
N ARG A 135 -14.41 6.08 -34.14
CA ARG A 135 -14.50 6.58 -32.76
C ARG A 135 -15.32 7.88 -32.68
N TYR A 136 -15.09 8.80 -33.61
CA TYR A 136 -15.86 10.05 -33.74
C TYR A 136 -17.35 9.77 -33.97
N LEU A 137 -17.69 8.87 -34.89
CA LEU A 137 -19.09 8.47 -35.13
C LEU A 137 -19.71 7.76 -33.91
N GLN A 138 -18.95 6.94 -33.17
CA GLN A 138 -19.40 6.32 -31.92
C GLN A 138 -19.68 7.35 -30.83
N THR A 139 -18.81 8.34 -30.65
CA THR A 139 -19.06 9.45 -29.72
C THR A 139 -20.27 10.28 -30.13
N LEU A 140 -20.46 10.53 -31.42
CA LEU A 140 -21.66 11.20 -31.92
C LEU A 140 -22.92 10.41 -31.65
N ASN A 141 -22.90 9.09 -31.84
CA ASN A 141 -24.03 8.24 -31.54
C ASN A 141 -24.34 8.23 -30.03
N GLY A 142 -23.31 8.14 -29.18
CA GLY A 142 -23.46 8.23 -27.72
C GLY A 142 -24.12 9.54 -27.28
N ILE A 143 -23.63 10.68 -27.80
CA ILE A 143 -24.18 12.02 -27.49
C ILE A 143 -25.61 12.17 -28.06
N ALA A 144 -25.89 11.62 -29.23
CA ALA A 144 -27.24 11.65 -29.81
C ALA A 144 -28.27 10.82 -29.02
N THR A 145 -27.80 9.88 -28.19
CA THR A 145 -28.67 9.02 -27.37
C THR A 145 -28.99 9.65 -26.01
N GLU A 146 -28.08 10.47 -25.45
CA GLU A 146 -28.34 11.29 -24.25
C GLU A 146 -29.11 12.56 -24.64
N GLN A 147 -30.40 12.63 -24.29
CA GLN A 147 -31.40 13.61 -24.77
C GLN A 147 -31.16 15.09 -24.35
N ASN A 148 -30.01 15.70 -24.66
CA ASN A 148 -29.71 17.11 -24.38
C ASN A 148 -29.69 17.94 -25.67
N SER A 149 -30.62 18.89 -25.81
CA SER A 149 -30.96 19.63 -27.05
C SER A 149 -29.92 20.65 -27.55
N THR A 150 -28.66 20.58 -27.13
CA THR A 150 -27.60 21.50 -27.58
C THR A 150 -26.53 20.71 -28.31
N THR A 151 -26.72 20.56 -29.63
CA THR A 151 -25.76 19.90 -30.53
C THR A 151 -24.52 20.77 -30.70
N VAL A 152 -23.55 20.63 -29.80
CA VAL A 152 -22.20 21.19 -29.99
C VAL A 152 -21.45 20.28 -30.96
N PHE A 153 -21.24 20.75 -32.18
CA PHE A 153 -20.51 20.01 -33.22
C PHE A 153 -19.02 20.39 -33.16
N PRO A 154 -18.13 19.55 -32.61
CA PRO A 154 -16.70 19.82 -32.68
C PRO A 154 -16.22 19.54 -34.10
N LEU A 155 -16.13 20.58 -34.93
CA LEU A 155 -15.56 20.45 -36.27
C LEU A 155 -14.03 20.31 -36.18
N PRO A 156 -13.44 19.27 -36.80
CA PRO A 156 -11.99 19.10 -36.84
C PRO A 156 -11.36 20.25 -37.63
N ILE A 157 -10.29 20.82 -37.08
CA ILE A 157 -9.56 21.98 -37.65
C ILE A 157 -9.02 21.64 -39.06
N ASP A 158 -8.79 20.36 -39.35
CA ASP A 158 -8.40 19.90 -40.69
C ASP A 158 -9.45 20.21 -41.77
N LEU A 159 -10.74 20.26 -41.42
CA LEU A 159 -11.83 20.58 -42.36
C LEU A 159 -11.88 22.08 -42.68
N LEU A 160 -11.35 22.95 -41.80
CA LEU A 160 -11.19 24.38 -42.07
C LEU A 160 -10.09 24.65 -43.11
N SER A 161 -9.07 23.77 -43.19
CA SER A 161 -7.98 23.90 -44.16
C SER A 161 -8.44 23.71 -45.62
N LEU A 162 -9.55 22.98 -45.84
CA LEU A 162 -10.17 22.79 -47.17
C LEU A 162 -10.83 24.06 -47.71
N PHE A 163 -11.19 25.02 -46.85
CA PHE A 163 -11.79 26.29 -47.26
C PHE A 163 -10.76 27.39 -47.57
N GLN A 164 -9.45 27.14 -47.38
CA GLN A 164 -8.42 28.18 -47.38
C GLN A 164 -7.51 28.24 -48.63
N LYS A 165 -8.04 27.98 -49.84
CA LYS A 165 -7.35 28.37 -51.11
C LYS A 165 -8.33 28.81 -52.20
N PRO A 166 -8.11 30.01 -52.81
CA PRO A 166 -7.42 30.06 -54.12
C PRO A 166 -6.41 31.22 -54.37
N GLN A 167 -5.30 30.86 -55.02
CA GLN A 167 -4.37 31.48 -56.01
C GLN A 167 -3.84 32.96 -55.99
N LEU A 168 -2.51 33.07 -55.80
CA LEU A 168 -1.41 33.77 -56.54
C LEU A 168 -1.47 35.27 -56.96
N HIS A 169 -0.58 36.11 -56.35
CA HIS A 169 0.39 36.97 -57.06
C HIS A 169 1.57 37.50 -56.19
N SER A 170 2.79 37.31 -56.70
CA SER A 170 4.08 38.05 -56.58
C SER A 170 4.42 38.90 -55.33
N ASN A 171 5.42 38.47 -54.54
CA ASN A 171 6.81 38.94 -54.62
C ASN A 171 7.65 38.49 -53.42
N THR A 172 8.87 38.09 -53.73
CA THR A 172 9.93 37.59 -52.87
C THR A 172 10.30 38.60 -51.77
N PHE A 173 10.22 38.20 -50.50
CA PHE A 173 11.01 38.81 -49.43
C PHE A 173 11.77 37.71 -48.69
N VAL A 174 13.08 37.70 -48.92
CA VAL A 174 14.06 36.79 -48.34
C VAL A 174 14.26 37.16 -46.87
N PHE A 175 13.98 36.25 -45.93
CA PHE A 175 14.57 36.29 -44.60
C PHE A 175 15.68 35.24 -44.54
N LYS A 176 16.91 35.71 -44.74
CA LYS A 176 18.14 34.91 -44.70
C LYS A 176 18.46 34.58 -43.24
N LYS A 177 18.57 33.31 -42.91
CA LYS A 177 19.12 32.82 -41.63
C LYS A 177 20.56 33.34 -41.47
N PRO A 178 20.96 33.93 -40.32
CA PRO A 178 22.37 34.22 -40.09
C PRO A 178 23.16 32.91 -39.87
N PRO A 179 24.36 32.77 -40.47
CA PRO A 179 25.17 31.56 -40.37
C PRO A 179 25.85 31.41 -39.01
N THR A 180 25.91 30.16 -38.57
CA THR A 180 26.73 29.58 -37.50
C THR A 180 28.22 29.89 -37.64
N THR A 181 28.95 30.09 -36.55
CA THR A 181 30.36 29.64 -36.44
C THR A 181 30.75 29.43 -34.98
N SER A 182 30.97 28.16 -34.64
CA SER A 182 31.77 27.71 -33.51
C SER A 182 33.22 28.17 -33.67
N THR A 183 33.81 28.77 -32.64
CA THR A 183 35.27 28.77 -32.47
C THR A 183 35.59 28.39 -31.02
N LYS A 184 36.35 27.30 -30.91
CA LYS A 184 37.01 26.85 -29.69
C LYS A 184 38.12 27.84 -29.32
N MET A 185 38.37 28.02 -28.03
CA MET A 185 39.72 28.19 -27.50
C MET A 185 39.80 27.40 -26.20
N ASP A 186 40.60 26.34 -26.26
CA ASP A 186 41.08 25.53 -25.14
C ASP A 186 41.87 26.44 -24.15
N ILE A 187 42.12 26.08 -22.89
CA ILE A 187 43.23 25.25 -22.35
C ILE A 187 43.31 25.61 -20.82
N PRO A 188 43.84 24.82 -19.84
CA PRO A 188 44.00 23.37 -19.66
C PRO A 188 43.53 22.86 -18.26
N ILE A 189 43.64 21.53 -18.09
CA ILE A 189 43.55 20.74 -16.84
C ILE A 189 44.95 20.56 -16.21
N ALA A 190 45.02 20.64 -14.87
CA ALA A 190 45.95 19.99 -13.90
C ALA A 190 45.74 20.73 -12.55
N ASP A 191 45.56 20.17 -11.35
CA ASP A 191 46.19 19.06 -10.63
C ASP A 191 45.34 18.79 -9.34
N THR A 192 45.00 17.55 -8.96
CA THR A 192 45.77 16.67 -8.05
C THR A 192 45.64 17.05 -6.54
N ILE A 193 44.85 16.23 -5.81
CA ILE A 193 45.15 15.64 -4.46
C ILE A 193 44.83 16.41 -3.14
N ILE A 194 43.97 15.73 -2.34
CA ILE A 194 43.88 15.59 -0.85
C ILE A 194 43.52 16.82 0.02
N SER A 195 42.37 16.77 0.70
CA SER A 195 42.25 16.60 2.18
C SER A 195 40.83 16.91 2.68
N SER A 196 40.20 15.91 3.30
CA SER A 196 39.44 15.97 4.57
C SER A 196 38.89 17.34 5.02
N THR A 197 37.64 17.48 5.48
CA THR A 197 37.23 17.12 6.86
C THR A 197 35.77 17.57 7.10
N THR A 198 35.05 16.79 7.92
CA THR A 198 33.87 17.09 8.77
C THR A 198 32.48 17.36 8.19
N ALA A 199 31.58 16.46 8.62
CA ALA A 199 30.16 16.62 8.80
C ALA A 199 29.81 17.80 9.71
N THR A 200 28.78 18.58 9.32
CA THR A 200 27.61 19.03 10.10
C THR A 200 26.77 19.93 9.18
N ASP A 201 25.46 20.03 9.46
CA ASP A 201 24.48 20.97 8.88
C ASP A 201 23.60 20.47 7.71
N ILE A 202 22.74 19.49 8.02
CA ILE A 202 21.50 19.19 7.26
C ILE A 202 20.22 19.49 8.10
N TYR A 203 20.34 20.05 9.30
CA TYR A 203 19.19 20.46 10.11
C TYR A 203 18.96 21.97 10.06
N CYS A 204 18.32 22.50 9.02
CA CYS A 204 17.78 23.88 9.06
C CYS A 204 16.69 24.25 8.03
N ILE A 205 15.99 23.29 7.40
CA ILE A 205 14.84 23.62 6.51
C ILE A 205 13.59 22.82 6.88
N GLU A 206 13.25 22.78 8.17
CA GLU A 206 11.90 22.50 8.65
C GLU A 206 11.59 23.49 9.78
N TYR A 207 11.17 24.72 9.47
CA TYR A 207 10.53 25.58 10.49
C TYR A 207 9.64 26.72 9.95
N ILE A 208 9.23 26.71 8.67
CA ILE A 208 8.36 27.77 8.10
C ILE A 208 7.11 27.16 7.44
N PHE A 209 6.41 26.24 8.11
CA PHE A 209 5.09 25.80 7.61
C PHE A 209 4.08 25.37 8.69
N LEU A 210 4.17 25.91 9.92
CA LEU A 210 3.17 25.65 10.98
C LEU A 210 2.76 26.93 11.73
N VAL A 211 2.25 27.95 11.03
CA VAL A 211 1.54 29.08 11.68
C VAL A 211 0.27 29.53 10.93
N TYR A 212 -0.17 28.91 9.83
CA TYR A 212 -1.43 29.31 9.19
C TYR A 212 -2.23 28.10 8.68
N GLU A 213 -2.96 27.44 9.60
CA GLU A 213 -4.40 27.11 9.55
C GLU A 213 -4.82 26.35 10.81
#